data_AF-A0A9X7AGN1-F1
#
_entry.id   AF-A0A9X7AGN1-F1
#
_cell.length_a   1.000
_cell.length_b   1.000
_cell.length_c   1.000
_cell.angle_alpha   90.00
_cell.angle_beta   90.00
_cell.angle_gamma   90.00
#
_symmetry.space_group_name_H-M   'P 1'
#
loop_
_entity.id
_entity.type
_entity.pdbx_description
1 polymer ?
#
loop_
_entity_poly.entity_id
_entity_poly.type
_entity_poly.pdbx_seq_one_letter_code
_entity_poly.pdbx_strand_id
1 'polypeptide(L)'
;MNNISFFVLFEWREIFGKLATTIVKLKKHRAVVLKEKLSQGEGDQDNELVMCTVFGTPINPANVRRSLKGLIKKAAVPKIRFHDLRHTHITLLLAKGVNVKIISEGLGHSNIKITLDN
;
A
#
# COMPACT_ATOMS: atom_id res chain seq x y z
N MET A 1 -12.30 27.20 -24.81
CA MET A 1 -12.03 25.82 -25.28
C MET A 1 -10.52 25.66 -25.39
N ASN A 2 -9.76 24.73 -24.80
CA ASN A 2 -10.01 23.61 -23.90
C ASN A 2 -8.71 23.40 -23.08
N ASN A 3 -8.57 24.06 -21.93
CA ASN A 3 -7.43 23.83 -21.02
C ASN A 3 -7.64 22.63 -20.07
N ILE A 4 -8.80 21.97 -20.19
CA ILE A 4 -9.17 20.80 -19.38
C ILE A 4 -8.41 19.54 -19.86
N SER A 5 -8.02 19.47 -21.13
CA SER A 5 -7.35 18.29 -21.70
C SER A 5 -5.95 18.05 -21.09
N PHE A 6 -5.17 19.12 -20.86
CA PHE A 6 -3.79 18.97 -20.39
C PHE A 6 -3.71 18.58 -18.91
N PHE A 7 -4.60 19.12 -18.07
CA PHE A 7 -4.63 18.83 -16.64
C PHE A 7 -5.12 17.40 -16.36
N VAL A 8 -6.16 16.95 -17.07
CA VAL A 8 -6.67 15.58 -16.99
C VAL A 8 -5.63 14.60 -17.54
N LEU A 9 -5.01 14.86 -18.70
CA LEU A 9 -3.97 13.96 -19.23
C LEU A 9 -2.76 13.82 -18.29
N PHE A 10 -2.36 14.89 -17.60
CA PHE A 10 -1.24 14.85 -16.64
C PHE A 10 -1.58 14.03 -15.38
N GLU A 11 -2.77 14.25 -14.81
CA GLU A 11 -3.23 13.54 -13.62
C GLU A 11 -3.42 12.04 -13.90
N TRP A 12 -3.97 11.70 -15.06
CA TRP A 12 -4.17 10.31 -15.46
C TRP A 12 -2.85 9.61 -15.83
N ARG A 13 -1.87 10.30 -16.43
CA ARG A 13 -0.56 9.71 -16.72
C ARG A 13 0.21 9.37 -15.43
N GLU A 14 0.10 10.20 -14.40
CA GLU A 14 0.65 9.93 -13.07
C GLU A 14 -0.03 8.74 -12.38
N ILE A 15 -1.36 8.62 -12.49
CA ILE A 15 -2.13 7.51 -11.91
C ILE A 15 -1.82 6.20 -12.65
N PHE A 16 -1.89 6.19 -13.98
CA PHE A 16 -1.57 5.00 -14.78
C PHE A 16 -0.10 4.60 -14.67
N GLY A 17 0.83 5.56 -14.55
CA GLY A 17 2.25 5.29 -14.31
C GLY A 17 2.49 4.58 -12.96
N LYS A 18 1.80 5.02 -11.90
CA LYS A 18 1.82 4.33 -10.59
C LYS A 18 1.19 2.94 -10.67
N LEU A 19 0.10 2.78 -11.43
CA LEU A 19 -0.55 1.49 -11.61
C LEU A 19 0.37 0.49 -12.35
N ALA A 20 1.02 0.93 -13.43
CA ALA A 20 1.93 0.09 -14.21
C ALA A 20 3.12 -0.40 -13.37
N THR A 21 3.77 0.49 -12.61
CA THR A 21 4.88 0.12 -11.73
C THR A 21 4.45 -0.77 -10.57
N THR A 22 3.24 -0.58 -10.05
CA THR A 22 2.67 -1.43 -8.99
C THR A 22 2.39 -2.83 -9.50
N ILE A 23 1.79 -2.98 -10.68
CA ILE A 23 1.53 -4.29 -11.31
C ILE A 23 2.84 -5.05 -11.51
N VAL A 24 3.88 -4.38 -12.01
CA VAL A 24 5.21 -5.01 -12.20
C VAL A 24 5.76 -5.52 -10.85
N LYS A 25 5.68 -4.71 -9.79
CA LYS A 25 6.13 -5.12 -8.44
C LYS A 25 5.31 -6.31 -7.91
N LEU A 26 4.00 -6.32 -8.10
CA LEU A 26 3.13 -7.42 -7.65
C LEU A 26 3.40 -8.71 -8.43
N LYS A 27 3.61 -8.63 -9.76
CA LYS A 27 4.02 -9.80 -10.57
C LYS A 27 5.36 -10.37 -10.09
N LYS A 28 6.33 -9.50 -9.82
CA LYS A 28 7.63 -9.91 -9.28
C LYS A 28 7.48 -10.57 -7.91
N HIS A 29 6.65 -10.00 -7.03
CA HIS A 29 6.39 -10.58 -5.72
C HIS A 29 5.72 -11.95 -5.82
N ARG A 30 4.71 -12.09 -6.68
CA ARG A 30 4.05 -13.38 -6.95
C ARG A 30 5.04 -14.45 -7.42
N ALA A 31 6.01 -14.09 -8.28
CA ALA A 31 7.05 -15.02 -8.71
C ALA A 31 7.95 -15.48 -7.55
N VAL A 32 8.26 -14.59 -6.59
CA VAL A 32 9.00 -14.93 -5.37
C VAL A 32 8.21 -15.90 -4.51
N VAL A 33 6.92 -15.60 -4.26
CA VAL A 33 6.03 -16.48 -3.48
C VAL A 33 5.95 -17.86 -4.13
N LEU A 34 5.73 -17.94 -5.44
CA LEU A 34 5.70 -19.23 -6.16
C LEU A 34 7.01 -20.02 -6.03
N LYS A 35 8.16 -19.34 -6.06
CA LYS A 35 9.45 -19.98 -5.87
C LYS A 35 9.61 -20.52 -4.44
N GLU A 36 9.19 -19.75 -3.44
CA GLU A 36 9.19 -20.17 -2.04
C GLU A 36 8.27 -21.38 -1.85
N LYS A 37 7.09 -21.39 -2.46
CA LYS A 37 6.17 -22.53 -2.48
C LYS A 37 6.79 -23.77 -3.09
N LEU A 38 7.45 -23.68 -4.25
CA LEU A 38 8.12 -24.81 -4.89
C LEU A 38 9.26 -25.39 -4.05
N SER A 39 9.89 -24.58 -3.20
CA SER A 39 10.96 -25.02 -2.30
C SER A 39 10.45 -25.70 -1.02
N GLN A 40 9.16 -25.53 -0.71
CA GLN A 40 8.48 -26.13 0.43
C GLN A 40 7.78 -27.40 -0.07
N GLY A 41 7.93 -28.52 0.64
CA GLY A 41 7.24 -29.76 0.32
C GLY A 41 5.74 -29.70 0.65
N GLU A 42 5.17 -30.81 1.12
CA GLU A 42 3.73 -30.97 1.43
C GLU A 42 3.18 -30.07 2.57
N GLY A 43 3.95 -29.10 3.07
CA GLY A 43 3.58 -28.24 4.20
C GLY A 43 3.02 -26.86 3.83
N ASP A 44 2.93 -26.51 2.55
CA ASP A 44 2.38 -25.21 2.11
C ASP A 44 0.85 -25.20 2.14
N GLN A 45 0.27 -24.16 2.74
CA GLN A 45 -1.17 -23.92 2.68
C GLN A 45 -1.48 -22.98 1.51
N ASP A 46 -2.04 -23.50 0.42
CA ASP A 46 -2.38 -22.69 -0.74
C ASP A 46 -3.65 -21.85 -0.51
N ASN A 47 -3.48 -20.76 0.24
CA ASN A 47 -4.55 -19.80 0.55
C ASN A 47 -4.67 -18.67 -0.50
N GLU A 48 -3.98 -18.79 -1.64
CA GLU A 48 -3.90 -17.75 -2.70
C GLU A 48 -3.53 -16.34 -2.18
N LEU A 49 -2.86 -16.26 -1.04
CA LEU A 49 -2.53 -14.98 -0.40
C LEU A 49 -1.40 -14.27 -1.16
N VAL A 50 -1.60 -12.97 -1.40
CA VAL A 50 -0.56 -12.10 -1.98
C VAL A 50 0.54 -11.81 -0.96
N MET A 51 0.18 -11.71 0.32
CA MET A 51 1.10 -11.45 1.43
C MET A 51 1.02 -12.60 2.43
N CYS A 52 1.97 -13.53 2.35
CA CYS A 52 2.00 -14.72 3.20
C CYS A 52 3.37 -14.94 3.83
N THR A 53 3.41 -15.84 4.79
CA THR A 53 4.67 -16.45 5.24
C THR A 53 5.18 -17.43 4.18
N VAL A 54 6.38 -17.97 4.39
CA VAL A 54 6.96 -19.03 3.53
C VAL A 54 6.15 -20.32 3.51
N PHE A 55 5.18 -20.49 4.43
CA PHE A 55 4.29 -21.64 4.51
C PHE A 55 2.86 -21.34 3.99
N GLY A 56 2.66 -20.20 3.30
CA GLY A 56 1.35 -19.85 2.74
C GLY A 56 0.34 -19.34 3.77
N THR A 57 0.74 -19.16 5.03
CA THR A 57 -0.13 -18.66 6.11
C THR A 57 -0.16 -17.12 6.16
N PRO A 58 -1.22 -16.51 6.73
CA PRO A 58 -1.29 -15.06 6.91
C PRO A 58 -0.15 -14.50 7.76
N ILE A 59 0.38 -13.34 7.37
CA ILE A 59 1.42 -12.66 8.16
C ILE A 59 0.81 -12.14 9.46
N ASN A 60 1.42 -12.48 10.60
CA ASN A 60 1.03 -11.94 11.90
C ASN A 60 1.25 -10.40 11.92
N PRO A 61 0.22 -9.59 12.27
CA PRO A 61 0.33 -8.14 12.34
C PRO A 61 1.46 -7.63 13.26
N ALA A 62 1.82 -8.38 14.30
CA ALA A 62 2.95 -8.04 15.17
C ALA A 62 4.30 -8.04 14.43
N ASN A 63 4.48 -8.92 13.44
CA ASN A 63 5.69 -8.98 12.63
C ASN A 63 5.80 -7.77 11.71
N VAL A 64 4.67 -7.33 11.15
CA VAL A 64 4.59 -6.11 10.35
C VAL A 64 4.95 -4.89 11.20
N ARG A 65 4.38 -4.77 12.41
CA ARG A 65 4.69 -3.68 13.35
C ARG A 65 6.16 -3.68 13.78
N ARG A 66 6.74 -4.86 14.02
CA ARG A 66 8.17 -5.00 14.37
C ARG A 66 9.06 -4.52 13.23
N SER A 67 8.73 -4.91 11.99
CA SER A 67 9.47 -4.48 10.79
C SER A 67 9.38 -2.97 10.60
N LEU A 68 8.18 -2.39 10.77
CA LEU A 68 7.97 -0.95 10.72
C LEU A 68 8.82 -0.21 11.77
N LYS A 69 8.88 -0.70 13.01
CA LYS A 69 9.73 -0.11 14.07
C LYS A 69 11.21 -0.07 13.66
N GLY A 70 11.70 -1.13 13.02
CA GLY A 70 13.06 -1.18 12.47
C GLY A 70 13.30 -0.13 11.38
N LEU A 71 12.33 0.06 10.48
CA LEU A 71 12.41 1.06 9.41
C LEU A 71 12.37 2.50 9.98
N ILE A 72 11.51 2.77 10.96
CA ILE A 72 11.43 4.07 11.65
C ILE A 72 12.78 4.42 12.28
N LYS A 73 13.40 3.45 12.99
CA LYS A 73 14.72 3.66 13.59
C LYS A 73 15.79 3.97 12.54
N LYS A 74 15.78 3.26 11.42
CA LYS A 74 16.73 3.49 10.31
C LYS A 74 16.52 4.84 9.61
N ALA A 75 15.26 5.27 9.50
CA ALA A 75 14.91 6.55 8.89
C ALA A 75 15.11 7.75 9.83
N ALA A 76 15.43 7.51 11.11
CA ALA A 76 15.60 8.54 12.14
C ALA A 76 14.38 9.48 12.28
N VAL A 77 13.18 8.95 12.07
CA VAL A 77 11.92 9.70 12.22
C VAL A 77 11.28 9.44 13.58
N PRO A 78 10.38 10.33 14.05
CA PRO A 78 9.58 10.07 15.25
C PRO A 78 8.83 8.74 15.17
N LYS A 79 8.37 8.26 16.33
CA LYS A 79 7.58 7.03 16.40
C LYS A 79 6.27 7.19 15.61
N ILE A 80 6.11 6.38 14.57
CA ILE A 80 4.92 6.35 13.69
C ILE A 80 4.18 5.02 13.93
N ARG A 81 2.86 5.05 14.13
CA ARG A 81 2.02 3.84 14.20
C ARG A 81 1.66 3.36 12.80
N PHE A 82 1.23 2.11 12.67
CA PHE A 82 0.93 1.54 11.35
C PHE A 82 -0.21 2.28 10.63
N HIS A 83 -1.25 2.70 11.34
CA HIS A 83 -2.36 3.44 10.74
C HIS A 83 -2.02 4.91 10.44
N ASP A 84 -1.01 5.49 11.10
CA ASP A 84 -0.53 6.84 10.80
C ASP A 84 0.05 6.91 9.37
N LEU A 85 0.50 5.78 8.80
CA LEU A 85 0.89 5.70 7.38
C LEU A 85 -0.30 5.99 6.45
N ARG A 86 -1.49 5.50 6.79
CA ARG A 86 -2.73 5.79 6.04
C ARG A 86 -3.09 7.26 6.18
N HIS A 87 -3.02 7.83 7.38
CA HIS A 87 -3.25 9.26 7.59
C HIS A 87 -2.24 10.11 6.79
N THR A 88 -0.96 9.76 6.82
CA THR A 88 0.08 10.44 6.04
C THR A 88 -0.22 10.40 4.55
N HIS A 89 -0.66 9.25 4.02
CA HIS A 89 -1.06 9.13 2.63
C HIS A 89 -2.23 10.07 2.29
N ILE A 90 -3.25 10.14 3.15
CA ILE A 90 -4.40 11.03 2.97
C ILE A 90 -3.96 12.50 3.00
N THR A 91 -3.18 12.91 4.01
CA THR A 91 -2.66 14.27 4.13
C THR A 91 -1.83 14.67 2.91
N LEU A 92 -1.01 13.75 2.37
CA LEU A 92 -0.23 13.99 1.15
C LEU A 92 -1.12 14.14 -0.10
N LEU A 93 -2.22 13.38 -0.21
CA LEU A 93 -3.17 13.53 -1.32
C LEU A 93 -3.93 14.86 -1.22
N LEU A 94 -4.36 15.25 -0.03
CA LEU A 94 -5.01 16.53 0.23
C LEU A 94 -4.07 17.70 -0.09
N ALA A 95 -2.81 17.64 0.34
CA ALA A 95 -1.80 18.65 0.04
C ALA A 95 -1.51 18.78 -1.47
N LYS A 96 -1.75 17.73 -2.25
CA LYS A 96 -1.66 17.74 -3.72
C LYS A 96 -2.93 18.24 -4.42
N GLY A 97 -3.94 18.66 -3.67
CA GLY A 97 -5.20 19.16 -4.20
C GLY A 97 -6.13 18.07 -4.76
N VAL A 98 -5.89 16.79 -4.44
CA VAL A 98 -6.76 15.70 -4.90
C VAL A 98 -8.13 15.85 -4.24
N ASN A 99 -9.19 15.72 -5.05
CA ASN A 99 -10.56 15.88 -4.59
C ASN A 99 -10.89 14.87 -3.47
N VAL A 100 -11.44 15.39 -2.36
CA VAL A 100 -11.81 14.59 -1.17
C VAL A 100 -12.74 13.43 -1.52
N LYS A 101 -13.63 13.59 -2.51
CA LYS A 101 -14.52 12.53 -2.98
C LYS A 101 -13.74 11.36 -3.59
N ILE A 102 -12.73 11.65 -4.41
CA ILE A 102 -11.86 10.62 -5.03
C ILE A 102 -11.04 9.90 -3.96
N ILE A 103 -10.52 10.65 -2.98
CA ILE A 103 -9.82 10.05 -1.83
C ILE A 103 -10.76 9.12 -1.05
N SER A 104 -11.99 9.56 -0.78
CA SER A 104 -13.03 8.77 -0.10
C SER A 104 -13.35 7.45 -0.81
N GLU A 105 -13.58 7.53 -2.12
CA GLU A 105 -13.85 6.37 -2.97
C GLU A 105 -12.67 5.40 -2.97
N GLY A 106 -11.43 5.88 -3.12
CA GLY A 106 -10.22 5.06 -3.11
C GLY A 106 -9.89 4.42 -1.75
N LEU A 107 -10.35 5.02 -0.64
CA LEU A 107 -10.19 4.46 0.71
C LEU A 107 -11.25 3.41 1.03
N GLY A 108 -12.32 3.33 0.24
CA GLY A 108 -13.42 2.38 0.38
C GLY A 108 -14.29 2.65 1.60
N HIS A 109 -15.12 3.70 1.58
CA HIS A 109 -16.15 4.06 2.58
C HIS A 109 -15.74 4.05 4.07
N SER A 110 -14.47 3.80 4.37
CA SER A 110 -13.91 3.72 5.71
C SER A 110 -13.82 5.15 6.21
N ASN A 111 -14.89 5.57 6.89
CA ASN A 111 -15.04 6.78 7.67
C ASN A 111 -13.80 7.70 7.60
N ILE A 112 -13.86 8.75 6.78
CA ILE A 112 -12.88 9.85 6.79
C ILE A 112 -13.07 10.70 8.07
N LYS A 113 -13.45 10.07 9.19
CA LYS A 113 -13.06 10.59 10.48
C LYS A 113 -11.58 10.32 10.59
N ILE A 114 -10.81 11.26 10.05
CA ILE A 114 -9.43 11.50 10.50
C ILE A 114 -9.59 11.88 11.96
N THR A 115 -9.68 10.89 12.83
CA THR A 115 -9.69 11.13 14.26
C THR A 115 -8.27 11.59 14.59
N LEU A 116 -8.11 12.91 14.67
CA LEU A 116 -6.95 13.61 15.22
C LEU A 116 -6.87 13.39 16.74
N ASP A 117 -7.12 12.17 17.20
CA ASP A 117 -6.97 11.80 18.60
C ASP A 117 -5.53 11.32 18.79
N ASN A 118 -4.74 12.28 19.27
CA ASN A 118 -3.42 12.06 19.86
C ASN A 118 -3.53 11.27 21.16
#